data_AF-A0A8B8DSH6-F1
#
_entry.id   AF-A0A8B8DSH6-F1
#
_cell.length_a   1.000
_cell.length_b   1.000
_cell.length_c   1.000
_cell.angle_alpha   90.00
_cell.angle_beta   90.00
_cell.angle_gamma   90.00
#
_symmetry.space_group_name_H-M   'P 1'
#
loop_
_entity.id
_entity.type
_entity.pdbx_description
1 polymer ?
#
loop_
_entity_poly.entity_id
_entity_poly.type
_entity_poly.pdbx_seq_one_letter_code
_entity_poly.pdbx_strand_id
1 'polypeptide(L)'
;MSRERFCNNPRPAHNGSSCVGDNKETSHCHDRECPINGGWSHWSTFSHCSVTCGGGNSTRSRTCTNPSPAHGGHSCQGDPIQTTTCRNTPCPVDGGWGGWSQWNAQCSVTCGQGVRTRDRHCSNPPPAHGGAACVGNAFDSQACQQPDCPVNGQWSGWSGFSLCSSTCGPGAQIRKRTCTQPPPSNGGSSCVGDEIESVQCQINPCPATTTQQWITIPTNHPASFVTLKKK
;
A
#
# COMPACT_ATOMS: atom_id res chain seq x y z
N MET A 1 -7.41 -94.53 -3.68
CA MET A 1 -7.88 -95.72 -4.44
C MET A 1 -7.41 -96.97 -3.71
N SER A 2 -8.23 -98.03 -3.63
CA SER A 2 -7.81 -99.31 -3.03
C SER A 2 -7.82 -100.42 -4.06
N ARG A 3 -6.74 -101.20 -4.13
CA ARG A 3 -6.68 -102.42 -4.93
C ARG A 3 -6.61 -103.62 -4.00
N GLU A 4 -7.49 -104.58 -4.23
CA GLU A 4 -7.52 -105.83 -3.49
C GLU A 4 -7.03 -106.96 -4.39
N ARG A 5 -6.12 -107.78 -3.88
CA ARG A 5 -5.64 -108.97 -4.57
C ARG A 5 -6.20 -110.20 -3.88
N PHE A 6 -6.79 -111.08 -4.68
CA PHE A 6 -7.32 -112.35 -4.22
C PHE A 6 -6.36 -113.46 -4.62
N CYS A 7 -6.04 -114.35 -3.69
CA CYS A 7 -5.10 -115.42 -3.98
C CYS A 7 -5.84 -116.63 -4.58
N ASN A 8 -6.11 -116.52 -5.88
CA ASN A 8 -7.00 -117.44 -6.58
C ASN A 8 -6.43 -117.95 -7.92
N ASN A 9 -5.16 -117.67 -8.24
CA ASN A 9 -4.54 -118.09 -9.51
C ASN A 9 -3.10 -118.65 -9.33
N PRO A 10 -2.93 -119.95 -9.01
CA PRO A 10 -3.93 -120.91 -8.57
C PRO A 10 -4.25 -120.76 -7.07
N ARG A 11 -5.42 -121.24 -6.64
CA ARG A 11 -5.78 -121.25 -5.22
C ARG A 11 -4.93 -122.26 -4.46
N PRO A 12 -4.38 -121.94 -3.27
CA PRO A 12 -3.60 -122.91 -2.49
C PRO A 12 -4.40 -124.20 -2.21
N ALA A 13 -3.82 -125.35 -2.53
CA ALA A 13 -4.35 -126.69 -2.30
C ALA A 13 -3.20 -127.67 -1.99
N HIS A 14 -3.49 -128.84 -1.42
CA HIS A 14 -2.50 -129.87 -1.07
C HIS A 14 -1.29 -129.35 -0.26
N ASN A 15 -1.54 -128.75 0.92
CA ASN A 15 -0.52 -128.18 1.80
C ASN A 15 0.29 -126.98 1.22
N GLY A 16 -0.17 -126.36 0.13
CA GLY A 16 0.44 -125.14 -0.40
C GLY A 16 0.32 -123.95 0.57
N SER A 17 1.42 -123.19 0.72
CA SER A 17 1.49 -122.04 1.63
C SER A 17 0.49 -120.94 1.27
N SER A 18 -0.08 -120.30 2.29
CA SER A 18 -0.89 -119.09 2.10
C SER A 18 -0.04 -117.95 1.55
N CYS A 19 -0.69 -117.03 0.87
CA CYS A 19 -0.08 -115.94 0.13
C CYS A 19 0.35 -114.86 1.13
N VAL A 20 1.60 -114.39 1.03
CA VAL A 20 2.22 -113.54 2.05
C VAL A 20 1.99 -112.06 1.75
N GLY A 21 1.66 -111.28 2.79
CA GLY A 21 1.42 -109.83 2.73
C GLY A 21 -0.06 -109.45 2.59
N ASP A 22 -0.37 -108.19 2.89
CA ASP A 22 -1.76 -107.71 2.94
C ASP A 22 -2.49 -107.90 1.60
N ASN A 23 -3.73 -108.40 1.68
CA ASN A 23 -4.60 -108.63 0.53
C ASN A 23 -5.24 -107.33 0.01
N LYS A 24 -5.04 -106.22 0.73
CA LYS A 24 -5.57 -104.91 0.42
C LYS A 24 -4.45 -103.89 0.46
N GLU A 25 -4.22 -103.23 -0.67
CA GLU A 25 -3.31 -102.11 -0.75
C GLU A 25 -4.12 -100.84 -0.96
N THR A 26 -3.96 -99.90 -0.03
CA THR A 26 -4.68 -98.63 -0.04
C THR A 26 -3.68 -97.54 -0.38
N SER A 27 -3.81 -96.92 -1.55
CA SER A 27 -3.04 -95.72 -1.88
C SER A 27 -3.92 -94.49 -1.66
N HIS A 28 -3.34 -93.49 -0.99
CA HIS A 28 -3.96 -92.19 -0.88
C HIS A 28 -3.79 -91.51 -2.24
N CYS A 29 -4.91 -91.25 -2.92
CA CYS A 29 -4.87 -90.35 -4.06
C CYS A 29 -4.55 -88.98 -3.46
N HIS A 30 -3.44 -88.36 -3.88
CA HIS A 30 -3.23 -86.95 -3.59
C HIS A 30 -4.28 -86.17 -4.38
N ASP A 31 -5.44 -85.96 -3.77
CA ASP A 31 -6.43 -85.00 -4.25
C ASP A 31 -5.75 -83.64 -4.18
N ARG A 32 -5.17 -83.21 -5.31
CA ARG A 32 -4.66 -81.84 -5.43
C ARG A 32 -5.87 -80.94 -5.33
N GLU A 33 -5.89 -80.08 -4.32
CA GLU A 33 -6.93 -79.08 -4.10
C GLU A 33 -7.16 -78.29 -5.39
N CYS A 34 -8.42 -78.11 -5.78
CA CYS A 34 -8.77 -77.45 -7.03
C CYS A 34 -8.31 -75.98 -7.02
N PRO A 35 -7.76 -75.44 -8.12
CA PRO A 35 -7.40 -74.03 -8.21
C PRO A 35 -8.60 -73.13 -7.93
N ILE A 36 -8.45 -72.20 -6.97
CA ILE A 36 -9.44 -71.16 -6.68
C ILE A 36 -8.95 -69.88 -7.32
N ASN A 37 -9.66 -69.42 -8.35
CA ASN A 37 -9.37 -68.13 -8.97
C ASN A 37 -9.84 -66.99 -8.08
N GLY A 38 -9.03 -65.94 -7.99
CA GLY A 38 -9.35 -64.75 -7.20
C GLY A 38 -10.55 -63.99 -7.75
N GLY A 39 -11.41 -63.54 -6.85
CA GLY A 39 -12.51 -62.63 -7.15
C GLY A 39 -12.35 -61.30 -6.42
N TRP A 40 -12.75 -60.22 -7.10
CA TRP A 40 -12.74 -58.89 -6.52
C TRP A 40 -13.78 -58.76 -5.41
N SER A 41 -13.40 -58.13 -4.30
CA SER A 41 -14.34 -57.58 -3.34
C SER A 41 -15.22 -56.50 -3.98
N HIS A 42 -16.29 -56.11 -3.31
CA HIS A 42 -16.97 -54.86 -3.65
C HIS A 42 -16.00 -53.68 -3.55
N TRP A 43 -16.25 -52.66 -4.37
CA TRP A 43 -15.56 -51.38 -4.26
C TRP A 43 -15.90 -50.70 -2.94
N SER A 44 -14.91 -50.06 -2.33
CA SER A 44 -15.15 -49.10 -1.25
C SER A 44 -15.98 -47.91 -1.75
N THR A 45 -16.49 -47.11 -0.82
CA THR A 45 -16.93 -45.75 -1.16
C THR A 45 -15.74 -44.94 -1.68
N PHE A 46 -16.05 -43.92 -2.48
CA PHE A 46 -15.08 -42.91 -2.88
C PHE A 46 -14.59 -42.13 -1.65
N SER A 47 -13.30 -41.82 -1.61
CA SER A 47 -12.70 -40.95 -0.60
C SER A 47 -13.17 -39.49 -0.76
N HIS A 48 -12.93 -38.66 0.25
CA HIS A 48 -13.07 -37.22 0.08
C HIS A 48 -12.17 -36.72 -1.04
N CYS A 49 -12.57 -35.61 -1.67
CA CYS A 49 -11.77 -35.00 -2.72
C CYS A 49 -10.38 -34.63 -2.16
N SER A 50 -9.33 -34.84 -2.96
CA SER A 50 -7.94 -34.57 -2.57
C SER A 50 -7.65 -33.11 -2.22
N VAL A 51 -8.56 -32.22 -2.60
CA VAL A 51 -8.50 -30.77 -2.35
C VAL A 51 -9.81 -30.32 -1.75
N THR A 52 -9.78 -29.18 -1.05
CA THR A 52 -10.99 -28.54 -0.49
C THR A 52 -11.61 -27.51 -1.45
N CYS A 53 -10.87 -27.08 -2.47
CA CYS A 53 -11.29 -26.13 -3.49
C CYS A 53 -10.72 -26.51 -4.87
N GLY A 54 -11.34 -26.03 -5.95
CA GLY A 54 -10.91 -26.29 -7.32
C GLY A 54 -11.12 -27.75 -7.75
N GLY A 55 -10.30 -28.20 -8.70
CA GLY A 55 -10.33 -29.57 -9.21
C GLY A 55 -9.36 -30.48 -8.46
N GLY A 56 -9.83 -31.67 -8.09
CA GLY A 56 -9.00 -32.71 -7.48
C GLY A 56 -9.45 -34.09 -7.88
N ASN A 57 -8.99 -35.08 -7.14
CA ASN A 57 -9.30 -36.49 -7.38
C ASN A 57 -9.89 -37.15 -6.14
N SER A 58 -10.80 -38.10 -6.37
CA SER A 58 -11.32 -39.01 -5.36
C SER A 58 -11.03 -40.44 -5.81
N THR A 59 -10.73 -41.31 -4.84
CA THR A 59 -10.30 -42.68 -5.08
C THR A 59 -11.19 -43.67 -4.36
N ARG A 60 -11.41 -44.83 -4.97
CA ARG A 60 -11.98 -46.00 -4.31
C ARG A 60 -11.12 -47.23 -4.58
N SER A 61 -11.18 -48.21 -3.70
CA SER A 61 -10.34 -49.41 -3.77
C SER A 61 -11.17 -50.69 -3.62
N ARG A 62 -10.62 -51.79 -4.14
CA ARG A 62 -11.15 -53.15 -3.98
C ARG A 62 -9.96 -54.10 -3.79
N THR A 63 -10.22 -55.25 -3.19
CA THR A 63 -9.17 -56.25 -2.89
C THR A 63 -9.52 -57.59 -3.51
N CYS A 64 -8.50 -58.39 -3.86
CA CYS A 64 -8.69 -59.72 -4.46
C CYS A 64 -8.92 -60.78 -3.38
N THR A 65 -10.06 -60.68 -2.70
CA THR A 65 -10.36 -61.45 -1.48
C THR A 65 -11.72 -62.15 -1.50
N ASN A 66 -12.48 -62.02 -2.59
CA ASN A 66 -13.84 -62.57 -2.69
C ASN A 66 -14.02 -63.48 -3.92
N PRO A 67 -13.43 -64.70 -3.96
CA PRO A 67 -12.53 -65.29 -2.95
C PRO A 67 -11.05 -64.92 -3.18
N SER A 68 -10.17 -65.19 -2.21
CA SER A 68 -8.72 -65.08 -2.41
C SER A 68 -8.19 -66.21 -3.30
N PRO A 69 -7.23 -65.95 -4.23
CA PRO A 69 -6.61 -67.00 -5.03
C PRO A 69 -5.94 -68.06 -4.15
N ALA A 70 -6.17 -69.34 -4.44
CA ALA A 70 -5.56 -70.45 -3.74
C ALA A 70 -5.30 -71.64 -4.67
N HIS A 71 -4.46 -72.58 -4.22
CA HIS A 71 -4.15 -73.84 -4.91
C HIS A 71 -3.72 -73.67 -6.39
N GLY A 72 -2.97 -72.60 -6.68
CA GLY A 72 -2.49 -72.30 -8.03
C GLY A 72 -3.50 -71.59 -8.95
N GLY A 73 -4.61 -71.08 -8.41
CA GLY A 73 -5.56 -70.27 -9.17
C GLY A 73 -5.05 -68.87 -9.53
N HIS A 74 -5.69 -68.24 -10.51
CA HIS A 74 -5.27 -66.94 -11.05
C HIS A 74 -5.58 -65.78 -10.11
N SER A 75 -4.71 -64.76 -10.10
CA SER A 75 -5.00 -63.47 -9.47
C SER A 75 -6.08 -62.71 -10.23
N CYS A 76 -6.78 -61.81 -9.52
CA CYS A 76 -7.77 -60.94 -10.12
C CYS A 76 -7.17 -60.08 -11.23
N GLN A 77 -7.89 -59.92 -12.34
CA GLN A 77 -7.50 -59.07 -13.46
C GLN A 77 -8.14 -57.69 -13.36
N GLY A 78 -7.38 -56.65 -13.71
CA GLY A 78 -7.78 -55.24 -13.66
C GLY A 78 -7.27 -54.50 -12.42
N ASP A 79 -7.60 -53.21 -12.33
CA ASP A 79 -7.00 -52.34 -11.31
C ASP A 79 -7.68 -52.50 -9.93
N PRO A 80 -6.90 -52.53 -8.83
CA PRO A 80 -7.43 -52.53 -7.47
C PRO A 80 -7.87 -51.15 -7.00
N ILE A 81 -7.51 -50.09 -7.72
CA ILE A 81 -7.82 -48.70 -7.38
C ILE A 81 -8.46 -48.04 -8.59
N GLN A 82 -9.53 -47.27 -8.34
CA GLN A 82 -10.15 -46.42 -9.33
C GLN A 82 -10.12 -44.97 -8.85
N THR A 83 -9.63 -44.09 -9.73
CA THR A 83 -9.58 -42.64 -9.50
C THR A 83 -10.59 -41.93 -10.38
N THR A 84 -11.30 -40.96 -9.82
CA THR A 84 -12.22 -40.07 -10.55
C THR A 84 -11.96 -38.62 -10.17
N THR A 85 -12.30 -37.69 -11.07
CA THR A 85 -12.15 -36.25 -10.81
C THR A 85 -13.32 -35.74 -9.99
N CYS A 86 -13.02 -34.87 -9.02
CA CYS A 86 -13.99 -34.13 -8.22
C CYS A 86 -13.79 -32.62 -8.42
N ARG A 87 -14.89 -31.86 -8.35
CA ARG A 87 -14.88 -30.39 -8.48
C ARG A 87 -15.53 -29.78 -7.25
N ASN A 88 -14.76 -28.99 -6.52
CA ASN A 88 -15.22 -28.17 -5.42
C ASN A 88 -15.42 -26.72 -5.89
N THR A 89 -15.80 -25.84 -4.95
CA THR A 89 -15.83 -24.39 -5.18
C THR A 89 -14.45 -23.87 -5.61
N PRO A 90 -14.36 -22.83 -6.45
CA PRO A 90 -13.09 -22.23 -6.83
C PRO A 90 -12.21 -21.88 -5.61
N CYS A 91 -10.89 -21.98 -5.77
CA CYS A 91 -9.97 -21.66 -4.70
C CYS A 91 -9.90 -20.15 -4.43
N PRO A 92 -9.73 -19.74 -3.17
CA PRO A 92 -9.44 -18.35 -2.83
C PRO A 92 -8.24 -17.84 -3.61
N VAL A 93 -8.36 -16.63 -4.15
CA VAL A 93 -7.25 -15.92 -4.79
C VAL A 93 -7.00 -14.66 -3.98
N ASP A 94 -5.87 -14.63 -3.29
CA ASP A 94 -5.45 -13.47 -2.51
C ASP A 94 -5.05 -12.32 -3.44
N GLY A 95 -5.39 -11.10 -3.03
CA GLY A 95 -5.09 -9.90 -3.78
C GLY A 95 -3.60 -9.59 -3.81
N GLY A 96 -3.11 -9.21 -4.98
CA GLY A 96 -1.80 -8.64 -5.17
C GLY A 96 -1.87 -7.19 -5.63
N TRP A 97 -0.93 -6.38 -5.15
CA TRP A 97 -0.81 -4.99 -5.59
C TRP A 97 -0.41 -4.94 -7.06
N GLY A 98 -1.12 -4.12 -7.82
CA GLY A 98 -0.66 -3.63 -9.11
C GLY A 98 0.55 -2.70 -8.96
N GLY A 99 1.09 -2.27 -10.11
CA GLY A 99 2.12 -1.24 -10.14
C GLY A 99 1.62 0.09 -9.57
N TRP A 100 2.54 0.88 -9.03
CA TRP A 100 2.26 2.27 -8.68
C TRP A 100 1.95 3.09 -9.94
N SER A 101 1.00 4.01 -9.83
CA SER A 101 0.83 5.09 -10.80
C SER A 101 2.08 5.98 -10.83
N GLN A 102 2.22 6.75 -11.90
CA GLN A 102 3.23 7.80 -11.92
C GLN A 102 2.89 8.83 -10.84
N TRP A 103 3.93 9.45 -10.27
CA TRP A 103 3.72 10.60 -9.40
C TRP A 103 2.94 11.68 -10.13
N ASN A 104 2.02 12.34 -9.42
CA ASN A 104 1.37 13.54 -9.91
C ASN A 104 2.43 14.51 -10.44
N ALA A 105 2.25 14.94 -11.69
CA ALA A 105 3.22 15.78 -12.38
C ALA A 105 3.41 17.12 -11.67
N GLN A 106 2.34 17.64 -11.06
CA GLN A 106 2.34 18.92 -10.38
C GLN A 106 2.37 18.76 -8.86
N CYS A 107 3.10 19.65 -8.20
CA CYS A 107 3.12 19.77 -6.75
C CYS A 107 1.78 20.31 -6.23
N SER A 108 1.38 19.97 -5.01
CA SER A 108 0.12 20.46 -4.40
C SER A 108 0.06 21.98 -4.25
N VAL A 109 1.21 22.66 -4.33
CA VAL A 109 1.37 24.10 -4.27
C VAL A 109 2.12 24.59 -5.50
N THR A 110 2.00 25.87 -5.81
CA THR A 110 2.78 26.55 -6.85
C THR A 110 4.00 27.29 -6.31
N CYS A 111 4.09 27.44 -4.98
CA CYS A 111 5.21 28.07 -4.28
C CYS A 111 5.41 27.44 -2.90
N GLY A 112 6.63 27.47 -2.37
CA GLY A 112 6.98 26.90 -1.07
C GLY A 112 6.99 25.37 -1.05
N GLN A 113 6.72 24.80 0.13
CA GLN A 113 6.71 23.35 0.33
C GLN A 113 5.34 22.75 -0.02
N GLY A 114 5.33 21.69 -0.79
CA GLY A 114 4.12 20.92 -1.07
C GLY A 114 4.38 19.42 -1.14
N VAL A 115 3.40 18.70 -1.65
CA VAL A 115 3.45 17.25 -1.82
C VAL A 115 2.99 16.83 -3.22
N ARG A 116 3.58 15.76 -3.72
CA ARG A 116 3.08 14.99 -4.85
C ARG A 116 2.64 13.63 -4.36
N THR A 117 1.60 13.08 -4.97
CA THR A 117 1.01 11.80 -4.58
C THR A 117 1.04 10.83 -5.74
N ARG A 118 0.98 9.53 -5.41
CA ARG A 118 0.71 8.44 -6.34
C ARG A 118 -0.14 7.40 -5.62
N ASP A 119 -0.70 6.49 -6.39
CA ASP A 119 -1.63 5.48 -5.93
C ASP A 119 -1.36 4.14 -6.61
N ARG A 120 -1.90 3.06 -6.05
CA ARG A 120 -1.91 1.73 -6.65
C ARG A 120 -3.18 1.01 -6.29
N HIS A 121 -3.56 0.05 -7.12
CA HIS A 121 -4.76 -0.75 -6.92
C HIS A 121 -4.44 -2.20 -6.59
N CYS A 122 -5.31 -2.83 -5.80
CA CYS A 122 -5.25 -4.26 -5.49
C CYS A 122 -5.84 -5.06 -6.65
N SER A 123 -5.10 -5.15 -7.76
CA SER A 123 -5.61 -5.62 -9.05
C SER A 123 -4.70 -6.63 -9.74
N ASN A 124 -3.60 -7.06 -9.13
CA ASN A 124 -2.64 -7.98 -9.75
C ASN A 124 -2.19 -9.12 -8.80
N PRO A 125 -3.02 -10.16 -8.60
CA PRO A 125 -4.40 -10.30 -9.09
C PRO A 125 -5.41 -9.55 -8.18
N PRO A 126 -6.64 -9.30 -8.65
CA PRO A 126 -7.71 -8.86 -7.76
C PRO A 126 -8.13 -10.02 -6.83
N PRO A 127 -8.45 -9.74 -5.55
CA PRO A 127 -8.97 -10.76 -4.64
C PRO A 127 -10.23 -11.42 -5.21
N ALA A 128 -10.31 -12.74 -5.13
CA ALA A 128 -11.48 -13.50 -5.60
C ALA A 128 -11.76 -14.72 -4.71
N HIS A 129 -12.99 -15.23 -4.78
CA HIS A 129 -13.40 -16.48 -4.12
C HIS A 129 -13.10 -16.54 -2.61
N GLY A 130 -13.20 -15.39 -1.93
CA GLY A 130 -12.93 -15.27 -0.49
C GLY A 130 -11.45 -15.13 -0.14
N GLY A 131 -10.57 -14.88 -1.11
CA GLY A 131 -9.16 -14.56 -0.87
C GLY A 131 -8.98 -13.22 -0.16
N ALA A 132 -7.83 -13.06 0.48
CA ALA A 132 -7.49 -11.90 1.28
C ALA A 132 -7.34 -10.63 0.43
N ALA A 133 -7.66 -9.47 1.02
CA ALA A 133 -7.34 -8.18 0.43
C ALA A 133 -5.83 -7.89 0.50
N CYS A 134 -5.35 -6.99 -0.36
CA CYS A 134 -3.94 -6.58 -0.33
C CYS A 134 -3.57 -5.90 1.00
N VAL A 135 -2.41 -6.26 1.54
CA VAL A 135 -1.87 -5.67 2.77
C VAL A 135 -0.96 -4.48 2.44
N GLY A 136 -1.15 -3.36 3.12
CA GLY A 136 -0.35 -2.14 2.98
C GLY A 136 -1.10 -0.95 2.39
N ASN A 137 -0.38 0.13 2.08
CA ASN A 137 -1.00 1.39 1.64
C ASN A 137 -1.30 1.38 0.14
N ALA A 138 -2.47 1.90 -0.22
CA ALA A 138 -2.87 2.17 -1.60
C ALA A 138 -2.38 3.53 -2.12
N PHE A 139 -1.92 4.41 -1.22
CA PHE A 139 -1.48 5.77 -1.53
C PHE A 139 -0.08 6.01 -0.97
N ASP A 140 0.68 6.83 -1.69
CA ASP A 140 2.00 7.27 -1.29
C ASP A 140 2.17 8.77 -1.58
N SER A 141 2.95 9.44 -0.76
CA SER A 141 3.14 10.89 -0.80
C SER A 141 4.60 11.24 -0.63
N GLN A 142 5.09 12.19 -1.43
CA GLN A 142 6.45 12.68 -1.37
C GLN A 142 6.47 14.21 -1.39
N ALA A 143 7.37 14.81 -0.60
CA ALA A 143 7.57 16.25 -0.60
C ALA A 143 8.05 16.76 -1.97
N CYS A 144 7.63 17.95 -2.33
CA CYS A 144 8.13 18.72 -3.47
C CYS A 144 8.37 20.17 -3.07
N GLN A 145 9.46 20.74 -3.59
CA GLN A 145 9.83 22.13 -3.39
C GLN A 145 9.44 22.94 -4.62
N GLN A 146 8.73 24.03 -4.40
CA GLN A 146 8.46 25.07 -5.39
C GLN A 146 9.25 26.34 -5.04
N PRO A 147 9.33 27.32 -5.96
CA PRO A 147 9.91 28.64 -5.65
C PRO A 147 9.27 29.27 -4.42
N ASP A 148 10.00 30.09 -3.68
CA ASP A 148 9.45 30.73 -2.48
C ASP A 148 8.21 31.57 -2.80
N CYS A 149 7.25 31.56 -1.88
CA CYS A 149 5.99 32.27 -2.09
C CYS A 149 6.19 33.79 -2.12
N PRO A 150 5.45 34.51 -2.99
CA PRO A 150 5.45 35.96 -3.01
C PRO A 150 4.96 36.50 -1.67
N VAL A 151 5.74 37.39 -1.08
CA VAL A 151 5.35 38.12 0.13
C VAL A 151 5.01 39.54 -0.30
N ASN A 152 3.75 39.93 -0.15
CA ASN A 152 3.33 41.29 -0.43
C ASN A 152 3.82 42.23 0.66
N GLY A 153 4.35 43.38 0.26
CA GLY A 153 4.77 44.40 1.19
C GLY A 153 3.62 44.94 2.01
N GLN A 154 3.89 45.22 3.28
CA GLN A 154 2.96 45.93 4.14
C GLN A 154 3.66 47.12 4.79
N TRP A 155 2.91 48.20 4.89
CA TRP A 155 3.36 49.41 5.55
C TRP A 155 3.60 49.14 7.03
N SER A 156 4.69 49.69 7.55
CA SER A 156 4.85 49.89 8.98
C SER A 156 3.77 50.83 9.51
N GLY A 157 3.61 50.87 10.83
CA GLY A 157 2.96 52.01 11.47
C GLY A 157 3.62 53.32 11.05
N TRP A 158 2.82 54.40 11.00
CA TRP A 158 3.35 55.74 10.83
C TRP A 158 4.23 56.12 12.02
N SER A 159 5.30 56.87 11.75
CA SER A 159 6.05 57.58 12.78
C SER A 159 5.15 58.62 13.47
N GLY A 160 5.63 59.15 14.59
CA GLY A 160 5.10 60.43 15.08
C GLY A 160 5.29 61.54 14.05
N PHE A 161 4.51 62.62 14.18
CA PHE A 161 4.73 63.84 13.41
C PHE A 161 6.07 64.49 13.77
N SER A 162 6.75 65.05 12.78
CA SER A 162 7.89 65.92 12.97
C SER A 162 7.48 67.21 13.68
N LEU A 163 8.47 68.00 14.12
CA LEU A 163 8.22 69.39 14.46
C LEU A 163 7.68 70.16 13.24
N CYS A 164 7.00 71.27 13.50
CA CYS A 164 6.53 72.17 12.46
C CYS A 164 7.73 72.79 11.72
N SER A 165 7.66 72.88 10.39
CA SER A 165 8.71 73.45 9.55
C SER A 165 9.01 74.92 9.85
N SER A 166 8.04 75.63 10.44
CA SER A 166 8.12 77.04 10.79
C SER A 166 8.19 77.18 12.31
N THR A 167 8.97 78.15 12.80
CA THR A 167 9.02 78.49 14.24
C THR A 167 7.95 79.49 14.67
N CYS A 168 7.24 80.08 13.70
CA CYS A 168 6.11 80.97 13.88
C CYS A 168 5.20 80.92 12.64
N GLY A 169 3.92 81.22 12.80
CA GLY A 169 2.95 81.23 11.70
C GLY A 169 2.69 79.83 11.09
N PRO A 170 2.19 79.79 9.83
CA PRO A 170 1.88 78.54 9.15
C PRO A 170 3.15 77.76 8.79
N GLY A 171 3.07 76.43 8.93
CA GLY A 171 4.10 75.50 8.49
C GLY A 171 3.51 74.12 8.18
N ALA A 172 4.38 73.14 7.97
CA ALA A 172 3.99 71.75 7.76
C ALA A 172 4.73 70.83 8.75
N GLN A 173 4.03 69.80 9.22
CA GLN A 173 4.61 68.67 9.93
C GLN A 173 4.41 67.41 9.08
N ILE A 174 5.38 66.52 9.12
CA ILE A 174 5.34 65.28 8.33
C ILE A 174 5.44 64.06 9.23
N ARG A 175 4.83 62.96 8.81
CA ARG A 175 5.10 61.63 9.37
C ARG A 175 5.47 60.68 8.24
N LYS A 176 6.22 59.63 8.56
CA LYS A 176 6.76 58.66 7.59
C LYS A 176 6.37 57.24 7.99
N ARG A 177 6.25 56.35 7.01
CA ARG A 177 6.10 54.90 7.21
C ARG A 177 6.99 54.18 6.22
N THR A 178 7.36 52.94 6.47
CA THR A 178 8.24 52.15 5.58
C THR A 178 7.56 50.87 5.15
N CYS A 179 7.75 50.44 3.90
CA CYS A 179 7.19 49.19 3.37
C CYS A 179 8.03 47.98 3.80
N THR A 180 8.04 47.69 5.10
CA THR A 180 8.97 46.72 5.72
C THR A 180 8.31 45.80 6.74
N GLN A 181 6.99 45.80 6.89
CA GLN A 181 6.29 45.00 7.90
C GLN A 181 5.23 44.06 7.32
N PRO A 182 5.56 43.13 6.38
CA PRO A 182 6.91 42.75 5.91
C PRO A 182 7.36 43.50 4.65
N PRO A 183 8.65 43.45 4.26
CA PRO A 183 9.08 43.94 2.95
C PRO A 183 8.60 43.01 1.83
N PRO A 184 8.28 43.53 0.63
CA PRO A 184 7.97 42.69 -0.52
C PRO A 184 9.14 41.75 -0.87
N SER A 185 8.86 40.48 -1.14
CA SER A 185 9.86 39.51 -1.60
C SER A 185 9.27 38.50 -2.59
N ASN A 186 10.14 37.80 -3.32
CA ASN A 186 9.78 36.70 -4.24
C ASN A 186 8.69 37.08 -5.27
N GLY A 187 8.73 38.33 -5.77
CA GLY A 187 7.74 38.83 -6.73
C GLY A 187 6.42 39.29 -6.11
N GLY A 188 6.33 39.42 -4.79
CA GLY A 188 5.19 40.05 -4.12
C GLY A 188 5.07 41.54 -4.44
N SER A 189 3.85 42.05 -4.30
CA SER A 189 3.53 43.45 -4.65
C SER A 189 4.13 44.44 -3.66
N SER A 190 4.52 45.63 -4.15
CA SER A 190 4.92 46.75 -3.31
C SER A 190 3.73 47.35 -2.56
N CYS A 191 4.03 48.11 -1.50
CA CYS A 191 2.98 48.81 -0.76
C CYS A 191 2.36 49.92 -1.62
N VAL A 192 1.03 50.02 -1.57
CA VAL A 192 0.27 51.07 -2.28
C VAL A 192 0.00 52.25 -1.35
N GLY A 193 0.20 53.48 -1.86
CA GLY A 193 0.00 54.74 -1.14
C GLY A 193 1.30 55.47 -0.80
N ASP A 194 1.17 56.65 -0.17
CA ASP A 194 2.34 57.52 0.07
C ASP A 194 3.16 57.08 1.28
N GLU A 195 4.49 57.17 1.15
CA GLU A 195 5.45 56.90 2.24
C GLU A 195 5.46 58.03 3.28
N ILE A 196 5.11 59.24 2.85
CA ILE A 196 5.18 60.47 3.64
C ILE A 196 3.81 61.13 3.60
N GLU A 197 3.28 61.47 4.78
CA GLU A 197 2.11 62.32 4.89
C GLU A 197 2.54 63.69 5.42
N SER A 198 2.02 64.75 4.80
CA SER A 198 2.27 66.13 5.19
C SER A 198 0.96 66.79 5.61
N VAL A 199 0.95 67.35 6.82
CA VAL A 199 -0.20 68.03 7.41
C VAL A 199 0.21 69.44 7.83
N GLN A 200 -0.67 70.41 7.60
CA GLN A 200 -0.43 71.79 8.02
C GLN A 200 -0.38 71.90 9.56
N CYS A 201 0.54 72.73 10.05
CA CYS A 201 0.65 73.12 11.46
C CYS A 201 0.63 74.65 11.57
N GLN A 202 0.16 75.14 12.72
CA GLN A 202 0.11 76.57 13.03
C GLN A 202 0.85 76.80 14.34
N ILE A 203 1.96 77.53 14.26
CA ILE A 203 2.69 78.03 15.42
C ILE A 203 2.27 79.49 15.65
N ASN A 204 2.51 80.01 16.86
CA ASN A 204 2.19 81.39 17.23
C ASN A 204 2.59 82.40 16.12
N PRO A 205 1.81 83.49 15.93
CA PRO A 205 2.06 84.47 14.88
C PRO A 205 3.51 84.96 14.87
N CYS A 206 4.08 85.12 13.68
CA CYS A 206 5.44 85.65 13.55
C CYS A 206 5.51 87.09 14.08
N PRO A 207 6.59 87.46 14.80
CA PRO A 207 6.79 88.83 15.21
C PRO A 207 6.82 89.72 13.97
N ALA A 208 6.02 90.79 13.97
CA ALA A 208 6.00 91.74 12.88
C ALA A 208 7.42 92.30 12.70
N THR A 209 8.01 92.08 11.52
CA THR A 209 9.24 92.76 11.14
C THR A 209 8.96 94.26 11.15
N THR A 210 9.43 94.94 12.19
CA THR A 210 9.42 96.39 12.24
C THR A 210 10.43 96.88 11.21
N THR A 211 9.98 97.09 9.97
CA THR A 211 10.77 97.81 8.98
C THR A 211 10.89 99.25 9.48
N GLN A 212 12.01 99.54 10.15
CA GLN A 212 12.40 100.91 10.44
C GLN A 212 12.65 101.59 9.09
N GLN A 213 11.66 102.34 8.62
CA GLN A 213 11.85 103.27 7.51
C GLN A 213 12.62 104.48 8.03
N TRP A 214 13.71 104.81 7.35
CA TRP A 214 14.50 106.00 7.60
C TRP A 214 13.64 107.24 7.32
N ILE A 215 13.35 108.04 8.37
CA ILE A 215 12.79 109.37 8.18
C ILE A 215 13.95 110.29 7.80
N THR A 216 14.02 110.70 6.54
CA THR A 216 14.88 111.79 6.09
C THR A 216 14.33 113.09 6.64
N ILE A 217 14.99 113.64 7.66
CA ILE A 217 14.73 115.00 8.15
C ILE A 217 15.49 115.97 7.24
N PRO A 218 14.83 116.93 6.56
CA PRO A 218 15.52 117.94 5.77
C PRO A 218 16.15 118.96 6.70
N THR A 219 17.46 118.89 6.91
CA THR A 219 18.21 119.94 7.60
C THR A 219 18.66 120.99 6.59
N ASN A 220 18.01 122.15 6.60
CA ASN A 220 18.63 123.38 6.09
C ASN A 220 19.79 123.76 7.04
N HIS A 221 20.97 123.89 6.44
CA HIS A 221 22.32 124.23 6.96
C HIS A 221 22.41 125.36 8.03
N PRO A 222 23.59 125.64 8.65
CA PRO A 222 24.89 124.95 8.61
C PRO A 222 25.61 124.72 9.97
N ALA A 223 26.64 123.87 9.93
CA ALA A 223 27.79 123.75 10.83
C ALA A 223 27.54 123.62 12.36
N SER A 224 27.85 122.45 12.92
CA SER A 224 28.78 122.27 14.06
C SER A 224 28.87 120.80 14.47
N PHE A 225 30.09 120.33 14.66
CA PHE A 225 30.44 119.03 15.23
C PHE A 225 29.89 118.90 16.66
N VAL A 226 29.22 117.79 17.01
CA VAL A 226 29.26 117.20 18.36
C VAL A 226 29.10 115.67 18.29
N THR A 227 29.94 115.01 19.06
CA THR A 227 30.25 113.58 19.14
C THR A 227 29.16 112.70 19.74
N LEU A 228 29.17 111.42 19.36
CA LEU A 228 28.44 110.31 19.97
C LEU A 228 28.57 110.23 21.49
N LYS A 229 27.46 109.92 22.18
CA LYS A 229 27.48 108.97 23.30
C LYS A 229 26.28 108.03 23.26
N LYS A 230 26.63 106.74 23.15
CA LYS A 230 25.78 105.58 23.45
C LYS A 230 25.32 105.61 24.90
N LYS A 231 24.08 105.18 25.13
CA LYS A 231 23.75 104.20 26.18
C LYS A 231 22.82 103.18 25.55
#